data_AF-A0A8J4GVW8-F1
#
_entry.id   AF-A0A8J4GVW8-F1
#
_cell.length_a   1.000
_cell.length_b   1.000
_cell.length_c   1.000
_cell.angle_alpha   90.00
_cell.angle_beta   90.00
_cell.angle_gamma   90.00
#
_symmetry.space_group_name_H-M   'P 1'
#
loop_
_entity.id
_entity.type
_entity.pdbx_description
1 polymer ?
#
loop_
_entity_poly.entity_id
_entity_poly.type
_entity_poly.pdbx_seq_one_letter_code
_entity_poly.pdbx_strand_id
1 'polypeptide(L)'
;MPTIQDFVDGIRQAYSISCREEDEAEPYKNKYEAADLLRKLLGERAISADGSPPSTESSKNESSSAAVSSGHQDSVSSSPDAVCGNSKVPSTSRPSEAELAEAAVRIRCGLILLETDLLADGQSSIEAGLPPLELEPETYLAWLIESYNALGALYSDRGDLTAALRWLQRAEELYRQITGTGTRHAHLVLPVARRGRRPEGGAPEQQEQQQQPTQQLTQQQQQQQQQEEE
;
A
#
# COMPACT_ATOMS: atom_id res chain seq x y z
N MET A 1 -7.15 -7.94 -17.97
CA MET A 1 -6.31 -7.60 -16.81
C MET A 1 -6.28 -6.08 -16.73
N PRO A 2 -6.51 -5.49 -15.55
CA PRO A 2 -6.38 -4.04 -15.35
C PRO A 2 -4.97 -3.59 -15.71
N THR A 3 -4.86 -2.41 -16.29
CA THR A 3 -3.58 -1.74 -16.50
C THR A 3 -3.13 -1.06 -15.21
N ILE A 4 -1.83 -0.73 -15.13
CA ILE A 4 -1.28 0.09 -14.04
C ILE A 4 -2.06 1.41 -13.89
N GLN A 5 -2.44 2.01 -15.01
CA GLN A 5 -3.19 3.26 -15.01
C GLN A 5 -4.59 3.07 -14.41
N ASP A 6 -5.25 1.94 -14.68
CA ASP A 6 -6.56 1.61 -14.08
C ASP A 6 -6.45 1.50 -12.56
N PHE A 7 -5.36 0.93 -12.03
CA PHE A 7 -5.12 0.89 -10.58
C PHE A 7 -4.91 2.28 -9.97
N VAL A 8 -4.13 3.13 -10.64
CA VAL A 8 -3.87 4.51 -10.20
C VAL A 8 -5.17 5.31 -10.16
N ASP A 9 -5.97 5.24 -11.21
CA ASP A 9 -7.23 5.97 -11.30
C ASP A 9 -8.28 5.39 -10.36
N GLY A 10 -8.29 4.07 -10.17
CA GLY A 10 -9.10 3.39 -9.18
C GLY A 10 -8.82 3.85 -7.74
N ILE A 11 -7.55 3.95 -7.36
CA ILE A 11 -7.13 4.46 -6.05
C ILE A 11 -7.61 5.91 -5.84
N ARG A 12 -7.46 6.77 -6.85
CA ARG A 12 -7.92 8.18 -6.77
C ARG A 12 -9.44 8.26 -6.64
N GLN A 13 -10.16 7.45 -7.42
CA GLN A 13 -11.61 7.41 -7.38
C GLN A 13 -12.10 6.90 -6.02
N ALA A 14 -11.55 5.79 -5.51
CA ALA A 14 -11.87 5.26 -4.20
C ALA A 14 -11.58 6.27 -3.09
N TYR A 15 -10.43 6.98 -3.15
CA TYR A 15 -10.13 8.07 -2.23
C TYR A 15 -11.23 9.14 -2.26
N SER A 16 -11.59 9.62 -3.44
CA SER A 16 -12.63 10.64 -3.60
C SER A 16 -14.00 10.19 -3.11
N ILE A 17 -14.35 8.90 -3.25
CA ILE A 17 -15.60 8.35 -2.73
C ILE A 17 -15.53 8.27 -1.20
N SER A 18 -14.46 7.69 -0.64
CA SER A 18 -14.30 7.50 0.82
C SER A 18 -14.29 8.80 1.63
N CYS A 19 -13.98 9.94 1.01
CA CYS A 19 -13.98 11.25 1.67
C CYS A 19 -15.30 12.03 1.52
N ARG A 20 -16.32 11.46 0.88
CA ARG A 20 -17.65 12.09 0.81
C ARG A 20 -18.30 12.10 2.20
N GLU A 21 -19.15 13.10 2.42
CA GLU A 21 -19.96 13.18 3.62
C GLU A 21 -20.85 11.93 3.73
N GLU A 22 -20.84 11.31 4.90
CA GLU A 22 -21.61 10.10 5.20
C GLU A 22 -23.01 10.51 5.65
N ASP A 23 -24.02 9.75 5.22
CA ASP A 23 -25.37 9.86 5.75
C ASP A 23 -25.42 9.14 7.10
N GLU A 24 -25.93 9.81 8.14
CA GLU A 24 -26.13 9.19 9.46
C GLU A 24 -27.02 7.95 9.41
N ALA A 25 -27.95 7.89 8.43
CA ALA A 25 -28.83 6.75 8.24
C ALA A 25 -28.12 5.52 7.63
N GLU A 26 -27.03 5.72 6.89
CA GLU A 26 -26.29 4.66 6.20
C GLU A 26 -24.78 4.83 6.46
N PRO A 27 -24.32 4.55 7.70
CA PRO A 27 -22.92 4.74 8.06
C PRO A 27 -22.01 3.90 7.16
N TYR A 28 -20.89 4.50 6.77
CA TYR A 28 -19.82 3.88 5.97
C TYR A 28 -20.19 3.49 4.54
N LYS A 29 -21.36 3.90 4.04
CA LYS A 29 -21.80 3.59 2.67
C LYS A 29 -20.73 3.96 1.64
N ASN A 30 -20.17 5.17 1.74
CA ASN A 30 -19.17 5.60 0.77
C ASN A 30 -17.87 4.80 0.92
N LYS A 31 -17.51 4.40 2.15
CA LYS A 31 -16.33 3.56 2.40
C LYS A 31 -16.49 2.16 1.80
N TYR A 32 -17.66 1.53 1.93
CA TYR A 32 -17.92 0.24 1.28
C TYR A 32 -17.91 0.37 -0.25
N GLU A 33 -18.52 1.41 -0.82
CA GLU A 33 -18.48 1.67 -2.26
C GLU A 33 -17.03 1.84 -2.76
N ALA A 34 -16.22 2.59 -2.01
CA ALA A 34 -14.81 2.78 -2.32
C ALA A 34 -14.00 1.46 -2.23
N ALA A 35 -14.24 0.64 -1.21
CA ALA A 35 -13.57 -0.64 -1.04
C ALA A 35 -13.98 -1.65 -2.13
N ASP A 36 -15.27 -1.70 -2.50
CA ASP A 36 -15.78 -2.56 -3.57
C ASP A 36 -15.18 -2.22 -4.92
N LEU A 37 -15.00 -0.93 -5.21
CA LEU A 37 -14.31 -0.47 -6.41
C LEU A 37 -12.88 -1.06 -6.48
N LEU A 38 -12.15 -1.01 -5.37
CA LEU A 38 -10.79 -1.53 -5.30
C LEU A 38 -10.73 -3.06 -5.38
N ARG A 39 -11.63 -3.78 -4.68
CA ARG A 39 -11.76 -5.24 -4.77
C ARG A 39 -12.09 -5.70 -6.19
N LYS A 40 -12.95 -4.97 -6.90
CA LYS A 40 -13.27 -5.25 -8.30
C LYS A 40 -12.04 -5.14 -9.20
N LEU A 41 -11.14 -4.18 -8.95
CA LEU A 41 -9.88 -4.06 -9.69
C LEU A 41 -8.94 -5.23 -9.40
N LEU A 42 -8.94 -5.74 -8.17
CA LEU A 42 -8.19 -6.95 -7.78
C LEU A 42 -8.81 -8.25 -8.31
N GLY A 43 -10.02 -8.19 -8.88
CA GLY A 43 -10.77 -9.38 -9.30
C GLY A 43 -11.39 -10.16 -8.14
N GLU A 44 -11.50 -9.55 -6.96
CA GLU A 44 -12.12 -10.11 -5.76
C GLU A 44 -13.64 -9.93 -5.76
N ARG A 45 -14.35 -10.72 -4.94
CA ARG A 45 -15.81 -10.58 -4.78
C ARG A 45 -16.14 -9.30 -4.01
N ALA A 46 -17.23 -8.64 -4.42
CA ALA A 46 -17.76 -7.46 -3.74
C ALA A 46 -18.24 -7.80 -2.31
N ILE A 47 -18.11 -6.82 -1.42
CA ILE A 47 -18.66 -6.81 -0.06
C ILE A 47 -20.18 -6.72 -0.24
N SER A 48 -20.86 -7.86 -0.08
CA SER A 48 -22.32 -7.85 -0.10
C SER A 48 -22.80 -7.13 1.15
N ALA A 49 -23.57 -6.05 0.99
CA ALA A 49 -24.23 -5.31 2.07
C ALA A 49 -25.33 -6.11 2.80
N ASP A 50 -25.45 -7.42 2.53
CA ASP A 50 -26.44 -8.28 3.16
C ASP A 50 -25.76 -9.03 4.31
N GLY A 51 -25.98 -8.55 5.53
CA GLY A 51 -25.31 -8.95 6.77
C GLY A 51 -25.63 -10.39 7.22
N SER A 52 -25.30 -11.38 6.40
CA SER A 52 -25.32 -12.79 6.80
C SER A 52 -23.89 -13.27 7.07
N PRO A 53 -23.53 -13.61 8.32
CA PRO A 53 -22.22 -14.17 8.61
C PRO A 53 -22.04 -15.50 7.84
N PRO A 54 -20.82 -15.81 7.36
CA PRO A 54 -20.55 -17.10 6.74
C PRO A 54 -20.78 -18.19 7.78
N SER A 55 -21.81 -19.00 7.57
CA SER A 55 -22.07 -20.23 8.31
C SER A 55 -20.80 -21.07 8.32
N THR A 56 -20.20 -21.17 9.50
CA THR A 56 -19.05 -22.00 9.78
C THR A 56 -19.49 -23.45 9.64
N GLU A 57 -19.10 -24.11 8.55
CA GLU A 57 -19.24 -25.56 8.43
C GLU A 57 -18.39 -26.23 9.52
N SER A 58 -19.09 -26.74 10.52
CA SER A 58 -18.56 -27.57 11.60
C SER A 58 -17.84 -28.79 11.03
N SER A 59 -16.51 -28.76 11.06
CA SER A 59 -15.70 -29.97 10.93
C SER A 59 -15.86 -30.82 12.19
N LYS A 60 -16.48 -31.99 12.02
CA LYS A 60 -16.55 -33.06 13.01
C LYS A 60 -15.14 -33.55 13.34
N ASN A 61 -14.69 -33.33 14.57
CA ASN A 61 -13.56 -34.05 15.16
C ASN A 61 -14.12 -35.22 15.97
N GLU A 62 -13.96 -36.44 15.45
CA GLU A 62 -14.10 -37.65 16.26
C GLU A 62 -12.76 -37.98 16.91
N SER A 63 -12.79 -38.01 18.24
CA SER A 63 -11.71 -38.49 19.09
C SER A 63 -11.64 -40.02 19.01
N SER A 64 -10.44 -40.58 19.00
CA SER A 64 -10.19 -41.93 19.48
C SER A 64 -8.79 -42.03 20.05
N SER A 65 -8.74 -42.42 21.32
CA SER A 65 -7.58 -42.55 22.17
C SER A 65 -7.38 -44.02 22.56
N ALA A 66 -6.15 -44.53 22.48
CA ALA A 66 -5.54 -45.65 23.23
C ALA A 66 -4.27 -46.11 22.48
N ALA A 67 -3.20 -46.70 23.03
CA ALA A 67 -2.58 -46.80 24.34
C ALA A 67 -1.22 -47.54 24.11
N VAL A 68 -0.19 -47.22 24.92
CA VAL A 68 0.99 -48.03 25.34
C VAL A 68 1.77 -48.92 24.33
N SER A 69 3.09 -48.68 24.18
CA SER A 69 4.17 -49.59 24.66
C SER A 69 5.56 -49.29 24.08
N SER A 70 6.56 -49.45 24.94
CA SER A 70 8.00 -49.39 24.76
C SER A 70 8.59 -50.61 24.03
N GLY A 71 9.70 -50.43 23.29
CA GLY A 71 10.55 -51.53 22.81
C GLY A 71 11.74 -51.07 21.95
N HIS A 72 12.92 -51.63 22.23
CA HIS A 72 14.27 -51.28 21.78
C HIS A 72 14.68 -51.91 20.42
N GLN A 73 15.64 -51.24 19.72
CA GLN A 73 16.73 -51.72 18.80
C GLN A 73 16.32 -52.66 17.62
N ASP A 74 16.78 -52.51 16.37
CA ASP A 74 18.17 -52.53 15.92
C ASP A 74 18.31 -52.17 14.42
N SER A 75 19.56 -51.88 14.07
CA SER A 75 20.24 -51.57 12.79
C SER A 75 19.89 -52.42 11.54
N VAL A 76 19.81 -51.83 10.33
CA VAL A 76 20.68 -52.07 9.13
C VAL A 76 20.18 -51.41 7.82
N SER A 77 21.10 -50.65 7.19
CA SER A 77 21.49 -50.59 5.76
C SER A 77 20.46 -50.78 4.61
N SER A 78 20.31 -49.75 3.76
CA SER A 78 20.77 -49.72 2.34
C SER A 78 19.94 -48.73 1.47
N SER A 79 20.69 -47.93 0.70
CA SER A 79 20.33 -46.87 -0.27
C SER A 79 19.47 -47.32 -1.47
N PRO A 80 19.36 -46.52 -2.56
CA PRO A 80 18.70 -45.22 -2.71
C PRO A 80 17.69 -45.25 -3.89
N ASP A 81 16.66 -44.40 -3.90
CA ASP A 81 16.03 -44.04 -5.18
C ASP A 81 15.39 -42.65 -5.15
N ALA A 82 15.61 -41.98 -6.28
CA ALA A 82 15.30 -40.60 -6.57
C ALA A 82 13.80 -40.33 -6.66
N VAL A 83 13.36 -39.13 -6.24
CA VAL A 83 12.40 -38.34 -7.02
C VAL A 83 12.61 -36.85 -6.73
N CYS A 84 12.76 -36.11 -7.81
CA CYS A 84 12.78 -34.66 -7.90
C CYS A 84 11.67 -33.97 -7.11
N GLY A 85 12.05 -32.99 -6.30
CA GLY A 85 11.18 -31.90 -5.90
C GLY A 85 12.03 -30.65 -5.90
N ASN A 86 11.99 -29.89 -7.00
CA ASN A 86 12.63 -28.59 -7.12
C ASN A 86 12.34 -27.76 -5.85
N SER A 87 13.37 -27.56 -5.04
CA SER A 87 13.43 -26.40 -4.17
C SER A 87 13.38 -25.19 -5.07
N LYS A 88 12.17 -24.68 -5.33
CA LYS A 88 11.93 -23.35 -5.86
C LYS A 88 12.43 -22.41 -4.77
N VAL A 89 13.73 -22.15 -4.80
CA VAL A 89 14.33 -20.99 -4.15
C VAL A 89 13.43 -19.82 -4.55
N PRO A 90 12.79 -19.10 -3.60
CA PRO A 90 12.10 -17.88 -3.95
C PRO A 90 13.22 -16.92 -4.34
N SER A 91 13.49 -16.87 -5.64
CA SER A 91 14.27 -15.81 -6.24
C SER A 91 13.68 -14.51 -5.72
N THR A 92 14.48 -13.76 -4.96
CA THR A 92 14.27 -12.36 -4.60
C THR A 92 14.33 -11.52 -5.87
N SER A 93 13.46 -11.82 -6.82
CA SER A 93 13.23 -11.03 -8.01
C SER A 93 12.48 -9.80 -7.55
N ARG A 94 13.04 -8.64 -7.88
CA ARG A 94 12.38 -7.35 -7.72
C ARG A 94 10.91 -7.44 -8.17
N PRO A 95 9.94 -6.94 -7.38
CA PRO A 95 8.54 -7.01 -7.74
C PRO A 95 8.31 -6.24 -9.04
N SER A 96 7.47 -6.80 -9.90
CA SER A 96 7.04 -6.14 -11.13
C SER A 96 6.20 -4.90 -10.80
N GLU A 97 6.14 -3.97 -11.74
CA GLU A 97 5.39 -2.73 -11.58
C GLU A 97 3.88 -2.99 -11.38
N ALA A 98 3.35 -4.05 -12.01
CA ALA A 98 1.99 -4.49 -11.81
C ALA A 98 1.75 -5.03 -10.39
N GLU A 99 2.67 -5.85 -9.85
CA GLU A 99 2.57 -6.35 -8.47
C GLU A 99 2.63 -5.21 -7.44
N LEU A 100 3.46 -4.18 -7.68
CA LEU A 100 3.51 -2.99 -6.83
C LEU A 100 2.21 -2.18 -6.89
N ALA A 101 1.61 -2.02 -8.07
CA ALA A 101 0.33 -1.34 -8.23
C ALA A 101 -0.81 -2.11 -7.54
N GLU A 102 -0.84 -3.43 -7.66
CA GLU A 102 -1.79 -4.30 -7.00
C GLU A 102 -1.64 -4.24 -5.47
N ALA A 103 -0.39 -4.27 -4.98
CA ALA A 103 -0.08 -4.11 -3.57
C ALA A 103 -0.54 -2.75 -3.02
N ALA A 104 -0.36 -1.68 -3.78
CA ALA A 104 -0.91 -0.37 -3.44
C ALA A 104 -2.44 -0.42 -3.34
N VAL A 105 -3.14 -0.98 -4.34
CA VAL A 105 -4.61 -1.11 -4.28
C VAL A 105 -5.06 -1.84 -3.02
N ARG A 106 -4.36 -2.92 -2.63
CA ARG A 106 -4.61 -3.64 -1.38
C ARG A 106 -4.42 -2.79 -0.12
N ILE A 107 -3.30 -2.06 -0.02
CA ILE A 107 -3.07 -1.13 1.10
C ILE A 107 -4.20 -0.12 1.19
N ARG A 108 -4.57 0.52 0.08
CA ARG A 108 -5.63 1.54 0.10
C ARG A 108 -6.98 0.95 0.48
N CYS A 109 -7.31 -0.22 -0.05
CA CYS A 109 -8.54 -0.95 0.30
C CYS A 109 -8.56 -1.27 1.79
N GLY A 110 -7.44 -1.80 2.31
CA GLY A 110 -7.31 -2.16 3.71
C GLY A 110 -7.46 -0.98 4.66
N LEU A 111 -6.82 0.15 4.35
CA LEU A 111 -6.94 1.39 5.15
C LEU A 111 -8.38 1.90 5.20
N ILE A 112 -9.11 1.89 4.08
CA ILE A 112 -10.53 2.29 4.06
C ILE A 112 -11.38 1.37 4.94
N LEU A 113 -11.15 0.06 4.86
CA LEU A 113 -11.91 -0.94 5.63
C LEU A 113 -11.60 -0.92 7.13
N LEU A 114 -10.42 -0.46 7.54
CA LEU A 114 -10.12 -0.28 8.97
C LEU A 114 -10.89 0.89 9.60
N GLU A 115 -11.45 1.79 8.80
CA GLU A 115 -12.35 2.84 9.27
C GLU A 115 -13.83 2.43 9.27
N THR A 116 -14.11 1.14 9.03
CA THR A 116 -15.44 0.53 9.09
C THR A 116 -15.45 -0.59 10.14
N ASP A 117 -16.54 -1.36 10.18
CA ASP A 117 -16.65 -2.57 11.00
C ASP A 117 -15.93 -3.80 10.40
N LEU A 118 -15.43 -3.72 9.16
CA LEU A 118 -14.76 -4.82 8.46
C LEU A 118 -13.26 -4.89 8.78
N LEU A 119 -12.92 -4.81 10.07
CA LEU A 119 -11.54 -4.72 10.55
C LEU A 119 -10.67 -5.92 10.14
N ALA A 120 -11.25 -7.12 10.05
CA ALA A 120 -10.53 -8.33 9.65
C ALA A 120 -10.15 -8.30 8.16
N ASP A 121 -11.09 -7.90 7.29
CA ASP A 121 -10.84 -7.74 5.86
C ASP A 121 -9.83 -6.61 5.61
N GLY A 122 -9.95 -5.51 6.36
CA GLY A 122 -9.02 -4.39 6.31
C GLY A 122 -7.60 -4.81 6.67
N GLN A 123 -7.43 -5.50 7.80
CA GLN A 123 -6.14 -6.05 8.23
C GLN A 123 -5.56 -7.01 7.18
N SER A 124 -6.34 -7.99 6.72
CA SER A 124 -5.87 -8.98 5.75
C SER A 124 -5.42 -8.32 4.44
N SER A 125 -6.12 -7.27 4.01
CA SER A 125 -5.76 -6.52 2.81
C SER A 125 -4.44 -5.77 2.99
N ILE A 126 -4.23 -5.12 4.14
CA ILE A 126 -2.95 -4.44 4.44
C ILE A 126 -1.81 -5.46 4.48
N GLU A 127 -1.95 -6.55 5.23
CA GLU A 127 -0.92 -7.58 5.36
C GLU A 127 -0.54 -8.23 4.03
N ALA A 128 -1.50 -8.39 3.11
CA ALA A 128 -1.24 -8.88 1.76
C ALA A 128 -0.53 -7.85 0.85
N GLY A 129 -0.76 -6.56 1.07
CA GLY A 129 -0.15 -5.47 0.31
C GLY A 129 1.26 -5.07 0.79
N LEU A 130 1.62 -5.36 2.05
CA LEU A 130 2.90 -4.95 2.62
C LEU A 130 4.14 -5.59 1.94
N PRO A 131 4.22 -6.92 1.71
CA PRO A 131 5.46 -7.56 1.27
C PRO A 131 6.06 -6.98 -0.02
N PRO A 132 5.28 -6.69 -1.08
CA PRO A 132 5.84 -6.09 -2.29
C PRO A 132 6.34 -4.65 -2.08
N LEU A 133 5.67 -3.86 -1.24
CA LEU A 133 6.03 -2.46 -0.98
C LEU A 133 7.26 -2.34 -0.05
N GLU A 134 7.42 -3.28 0.88
CA GLU A 134 8.58 -3.37 1.77
C GLU A 134 9.91 -3.63 1.02
N LEU A 135 9.85 -4.14 -0.22
CA LEU A 135 11.03 -4.34 -1.08
C LEU A 135 11.54 -3.02 -1.70
N GLU A 136 10.72 -1.98 -1.74
CA GLU A 136 11.10 -0.64 -2.23
C GLU A 136 10.63 0.46 -1.26
N PRO A 137 11.09 0.44 0.01
CA PRO A 137 10.49 1.23 1.08
C PRO A 137 10.56 2.74 0.84
N GLU A 138 11.68 3.25 0.32
CA GLU A 138 11.91 4.66 -0.01
C GLU A 138 10.85 5.25 -0.94
N THR A 139 10.31 4.40 -1.82
CA THR A 139 9.32 4.79 -2.83
C THR A 139 7.91 4.86 -2.24
N TYR A 140 7.63 4.08 -1.18
CA TYR A 140 6.31 3.90 -0.59
C TYR A 140 6.24 4.28 0.89
N LEU A 141 7.19 5.11 1.37
CA LEU A 141 7.35 5.47 2.78
C LEU A 141 6.03 5.89 3.45
N ALA A 142 5.30 6.83 2.84
CA ALA A 142 4.04 7.33 3.42
C ALA A 142 3.01 6.21 3.61
N TRP A 143 2.90 5.31 2.64
CA TRP A 143 1.93 4.23 2.65
C TRP A 143 2.32 3.14 3.65
N LEU A 144 3.62 2.81 3.75
CA LEU A 144 4.13 1.87 4.74
C LEU A 144 3.92 2.40 6.16
N ILE A 145 4.23 3.68 6.40
CA ILE A 145 4.02 4.33 7.69
C ILE A 145 2.54 4.31 8.09
N GLU A 146 1.65 4.72 7.19
CA GLU A 146 0.21 4.75 7.44
C GLU A 146 -0.32 3.34 7.73
N SER A 147 0.11 2.34 6.95
CA SER A 147 -0.24 0.93 7.15
C SER A 147 0.22 0.39 8.50
N TYR A 148 1.47 0.64 8.88
CA TYR A 148 2.01 0.18 10.16
C TYR A 148 1.33 0.87 11.35
N ASN A 149 1.03 2.17 11.24
CA ASN A 149 0.27 2.88 12.26
C ASN A 149 -1.14 2.31 12.41
N ALA A 150 -1.82 2.03 11.29
CA ALA A 150 -3.17 1.47 11.30
C ALA A 150 -3.20 0.06 11.92
N LEU A 151 -2.24 -0.81 11.57
CA LEU A 151 -2.09 -2.12 12.22
C LEU A 151 -1.75 -1.98 13.71
N GLY A 152 -0.84 -1.06 14.05
CA GLY A 152 -0.49 -0.77 15.44
C GLY A 152 -1.69 -0.37 16.30
N ALA A 153 -2.52 0.55 15.79
CA ALA A 153 -3.76 0.97 16.42
C ALA A 153 -4.74 -0.22 16.56
N LEU A 154 -4.95 -0.98 15.48
CA LEU A 154 -5.84 -2.13 15.49
C LEU A 154 -5.45 -3.19 16.54
N TYR A 155 -4.16 -3.52 16.65
CA TYR A 155 -3.69 -4.47 17.65
C TYR A 155 -3.76 -3.90 19.07
N SER A 156 -3.54 -2.60 19.24
CA SER A 156 -3.70 -1.91 20.52
C SER A 156 -5.14 -1.98 20.99
N ASP A 157 -6.11 -1.71 20.11
CA ASP A 157 -7.54 -1.76 20.42
C ASP A 157 -8.01 -3.17 20.79
N ARG A 158 -7.37 -4.20 20.23
CA ARG A 158 -7.60 -5.61 20.59
C ARG A 158 -6.87 -6.05 21.87
N GLY A 159 -6.04 -5.20 22.46
CA GLY A 159 -5.26 -5.48 23.66
C GLY A 159 -3.97 -6.29 23.43
N ASP A 160 -3.62 -6.61 22.17
CA ASP A 160 -2.33 -7.23 21.85
C ASP A 160 -1.25 -6.14 21.75
N LEU A 161 -0.81 -5.66 22.91
CA LEU A 161 0.18 -4.60 23.01
C LEU A 161 1.54 -5.02 22.44
N THR A 162 1.84 -6.32 22.39
CA THR A 162 3.11 -6.82 21.84
C THR A 162 3.12 -6.67 20.32
N ALA A 163 2.05 -7.07 19.65
CA ALA A 163 1.89 -6.85 18.22
C ALA A 163 1.79 -5.36 17.88
N ALA A 164 1.03 -4.60 18.66
CA ALA A 164 0.89 -3.15 18.49
C ALA A 164 2.26 -2.44 18.53
N LEU A 165 3.06 -2.71 19.57
CA LEU A 165 4.38 -2.12 19.73
C LEU A 165 5.30 -2.46 18.54
N ARG A 166 5.26 -3.72 18.07
CA ARG A 166 6.05 -4.14 16.92
C ARG A 166 5.72 -3.32 15.68
N TRP A 167 4.45 -3.14 15.36
CA TRP A 167 4.03 -2.37 14.19
C TRP A 167 4.37 -0.89 14.32
N LEU A 168 4.12 -0.29 15.47
CA LEU A 168 4.44 1.12 15.73
C LEU A 168 5.96 1.40 15.67
N GLN A 169 6.79 0.47 16.15
CA GLN A 169 8.24 0.58 16.02
C GLN A 169 8.70 0.56 14.55
N ARG A 170 8.06 -0.25 13.70
CA ARG A 170 8.36 -0.23 12.25
C ARG A 170 8.00 1.11 11.62
N ALA A 171 6.88 1.72 12.02
CA ALA A 171 6.50 3.05 11.56
C ALA A 171 7.50 4.13 12.03
N GLU A 172 7.90 4.07 13.30
CA GLU A 172 8.87 5.02 13.89
C GLU A 172 10.22 4.97 13.17
N GLU A 173 10.72 3.77 12.84
CA GLU A 173 11.96 3.59 12.10
C GLU A 173 11.91 4.32 10.74
N LEU A 174 10.79 4.21 10.01
CA LEU A 174 10.61 4.93 8.74
C LEU A 174 10.46 6.45 8.95
N TYR A 175 9.79 6.90 10.02
CA TYR A 175 9.73 8.32 10.36
C TYR A 175 11.13 8.92 10.64
N ARG A 176 12.00 8.17 11.33
CA ARG A 176 13.38 8.59 11.59
C ARG A 176 14.18 8.73 10.30
N GLN A 177 13.95 7.86 9.32
CA GLN A 177 14.58 7.96 8.00
C GLN A 177 14.14 9.22 7.25
N ILE A 178 12.86 9.57 7.29
CA ILE A 178 12.34 10.80 6.66
C ILE A 178 12.90 12.06 7.33
N THR A 179 12.85 12.11 8.66
CA THR A 179 13.26 13.28 9.44
C THR A 179 14.78 13.47 9.45
N GLY A 180 15.55 12.38 9.39
CA GLY A 180 17.02 12.42 9.30
C GLY A 180 17.56 12.77 7.91
N THR A 181 16.82 12.48 6.83
CA THR A 181 17.25 12.77 5.44
C THR A 181 16.82 14.15 4.93
N GLY A 182 16.00 14.90 5.69
CA GLY A 182 15.48 16.20 5.26
C GLY A 182 14.48 16.12 4.12
N THR A 183 14.01 14.92 3.77
CA THR A 183 13.11 14.69 2.64
C THR A 183 11.70 15.15 3.00
N ARG A 184 11.28 16.30 2.47
CA ARG A 184 9.91 16.81 2.64
C ARG A 184 8.91 15.87 1.98
N HIS A 185 7.87 15.54 2.74
CA HIS A 185 6.71 14.72 2.40
C HIS A 185 6.44 14.62 0.88
N ALA A 186 6.74 13.46 0.31
CA ALA A 186 6.28 13.13 -1.03
C ALA A 186 4.75 13.02 -0.96
N HIS A 187 4.08 14.02 -1.53
CA HIS A 187 2.65 13.97 -1.84
C HIS A 187 2.31 12.62 -2.48
N LEU A 188 1.16 12.07 -2.09
CA LEU A 188 0.50 10.81 -2.45
C LEU A 188 0.34 10.59 -3.98
N VAL A 189 1.42 10.66 -4.74
CA VAL A 189 1.49 10.29 -6.15
C VAL A 189 2.08 8.90 -6.18
N LEU A 190 1.29 7.92 -6.61
CA LEU A 190 1.79 6.60 -6.94
C LEU A 190 3.04 6.75 -7.82
N PRO A 191 4.24 6.39 -7.32
CA PRO A 191 5.50 6.55 -8.04
C PRO A 191 5.58 5.66 -9.29
N VAL A 192 4.61 4.75 -9.43
CA VAL A 192 4.40 3.87 -10.57
C VAL A 192 4.33 4.66 -11.89
N ALA A 193 3.78 5.88 -11.92
CA ALA A 193 3.70 6.67 -13.15
C ALA A 193 5.04 7.26 -13.66
N ARG A 194 6.17 7.15 -12.92
CA ARG A 194 7.39 7.92 -13.23
C ARG A 194 8.62 7.11 -13.66
N ARG A 195 8.63 5.78 -13.59
CA ARG A 195 9.83 5.00 -13.98
C ARG A 195 9.96 4.68 -15.48
N GLY A 196 8.93 4.97 -16.28
CA GLY A 196 8.95 4.82 -17.74
C GLY A 196 9.56 5.99 -18.53
N ARG A 197 10.00 7.07 -17.88
CA ARG A 197 10.58 8.23 -18.57
C ARG A 197 12.10 8.30 -18.35
N ARG A 198 12.85 7.41 -19.01
CA ARG A 198 14.29 7.64 -19.26
C ARG A 198 14.41 8.76 -20.30
N PRO A 199 15.08 9.89 -20.00
CA PRO A 199 15.55 10.80 -21.03
C PRO A 199 16.82 10.20 -21.64
N GLU A 200 16.67 9.39 -22.68
CA GLU A 200 17.78 9.07 -23.57
C GLU A 200 17.91 10.24 -24.56
N GLY A 201 18.89 11.10 -24.29
CA GLY A 201 19.68 11.84 -25.29
C GLY A 201 18.95 12.80 -26.22
N GLY A 202 19.05 14.10 -25.92
CA GLY A 202 18.88 15.15 -26.92
C GLY A 202 18.45 16.49 -26.34
N ALA A 203 19.37 17.22 -25.71
CA ALA A 203 19.27 18.68 -25.72
C ALA A 203 19.44 19.15 -27.18
N PRO A 204 18.71 20.19 -27.60
CA PRO A 204 19.16 21.53 -27.27
C PRO A 204 18.09 22.42 -26.62
N GLU A 205 18.59 23.30 -25.76
CA GLU A 205 18.14 24.68 -25.55
C GLU A 205 16.73 25.06 -26.00
N GLN A 206 15.82 25.18 -25.03
CA GLN A 206 14.87 26.28 -25.00
C GLN A 206 14.83 26.86 -23.60
N GLN A 207 15.85 27.66 -23.32
CA GLN A 207 15.92 28.54 -22.17
C GLN A 207 15.55 29.94 -22.65
N GLU A 208 14.26 30.24 -22.89
CA GLU A 208 13.77 31.62 -22.93
C GLU A 208 12.24 31.65 -23.06
N GLN A 209 11.55 31.72 -21.91
CA GLN A 209 10.28 32.43 -21.75
C GLN A 209 9.87 32.42 -20.28
N GLN A 210 10.71 33.05 -19.45
CA GLN A 210 10.32 33.49 -18.10
C GLN A 210 11.25 34.63 -17.65
N GLN A 211 11.39 35.67 -18.48
CA GLN A 211 11.99 36.94 -18.10
C GLN A 211 11.27 38.12 -18.75
N GLN A 212 9.96 38.29 -18.53
CA GLN A 212 9.28 39.53 -18.91
C GLN A 212 8.20 39.96 -17.89
N PRO A 213 8.58 40.27 -16.65
CA PRO A 213 7.96 41.44 -16.00
C PRO A 213 8.98 42.50 -15.57
N THR A 214 10.26 42.14 -15.39
CA THR A 214 11.22 43.04 -14.74
C THR A 214 11.78 44.12 -15.67
N GLN A 215 11.93 43.85 -16.98
CA GLN A 215 12.42 44.87 -17.92
C GLN A 215 11.37 45.97 -18.20
N GLN A 216 10.07 45.64 -18.19
CA GLN A 216 9.03 46.67 -18.32
C GLN A 216 8.98 47.58 -17.09
N LEU A 217 9.21 47.05 -15.89
CA LEU A 217 9.23 47.85 -14.68
C LEU A 217 10.42 48.84 -14.66
N THR A 218 11.61 48.40 -15.08
CA THR A 218 12.79 49.28 -15.14
C THR A 218 12.66 50.35 -16.22
N GLN A 219 12.05 50.02 -17.36
CA GLN A 219 11.86 50.99 -18.45
C GLN A 219 10.77 52.03 -18.13
N GLN A 220 9.71 51.62 -17.42
CA GLN A 220 8.68 52.54 -16.93
C GLN A 220 9.24 53.48 -15.83
N GLN A 221 10.12 52.99 -14.96
CA GLN A 221 10.74 53.79 -13.92
C GLN A 221 11.73 54.82 -14.48
N GLN A 222 12.41 54.50 -15.58
CA GLN A 222 13.28 55.46 -16.28
C GLN A 222 12.51 56.57 -17.01
N GLN A 223 11.33 56.27 -17.56
CA GLN A 223 10.48 57.30 -18.17
C GLN A 223 9.88 58.27 -17.15
N GLN A 224 9.58 57.80 -15.92
CA GLN A 224 9.11 58.69 -14.85
C GLN A 224 10.20 59.66 -14.38
N GLN A 225 11.45 59.21 -14.28
CA GLN A 225 12.57 60.09 -13.89
C GLN A 225 12.86 61.19 -14.94
N GLN A 226 12.65 60.91 -16.23
CA GLN A 226 12.84 61.91 -17.29
C GLN A 226 11.72 62.96 -17.32
N GLN A 227 10.54 62.68 -16.76
CA GLN A 227 9.45 63.66 -16.65
C GLN A 227 9.57 64.55 -15.41
N GLU A 228 10.42 64.20 -14.44
CA GLU A 228 10.67 65.02 -13.24
C GLU A 228 11.86 65.99 -13.40
N GLU A 229 12.68 65.84 -14.46
CA GLU A 229 13.84 66.71 -14.74
C GLU A 229 13.59 67.78 -15.83
N GLU A 230 12.38 67.89 -16.40
CA GLU A 230 11.96 68.93 -17.35
C GLU A 230 10.98 69.94 -16.69
#